data_AF-A0A452FI99-F1
#
_entry.id   AF-A0A452FI99-F1
#
_cell.length_a   1.000
_cell.length_b   1.000
_cell.length_c   1.000
_cell.angle_alpha   90.00
_cell.angle_beta   90.00
_cell.angle_gamma   90.00
#
_symmetry.space_group_name_H-M   'P 1'
#
loop_
_entity.id
_entity.type
_entity.pdbx_description
1 polymer ?
#
loop_
_entity_poly.entity_id
_entity_poly.type
_entity_poly.pdbx_seq_one_letter_code
_entity_poly.pdbx_strand_id
1 'polypeptide(L)'
;MVMAEGTAVLRQNRPGAKQYIQQNIRADCSNIDKILEPPEGQDEGVWNYEHLRQFCLELDGLAVKLQSECHPDTSHKTPKECPAIDYTRHTLDGAACFLNSSKYFPSRVSIKESSVAKLGSVCRRIYRIFSHAYFYHWQIFDDYENEIFLYHQFTKFVMKYNLMSKDNLIVPILEEVQNSGSGESEA
;
A
#
# COMPACT_ATOMS: atom_id res chain seq x y z
N MET A 1 -31.51 4.49 48.52
CA MET A 1 -32.02 3.87 47.29
C MET A 1 -31.20 4.44 46.14
N VAL A 2 -30.13 3.73 45.77
CA VAL A 2 -29.15 4.20 44.78
C VAL A 2 -29.55 3.55 43.46
N MET A 3 -30.10 4.33 42.53
CA MET A 3 -30.29 3.87 41.15
C MET A 3 -29.01 4.26 40.39
N ALA A 4 -28.10 3.31 40.25
CA ALA A 4 -27.00 3.41 39.29
C ALA A 4 -27.52 2.80 37.98
N GLU A 5 -27.97 3.65 37.06
CA GLU A 5 -28.26 3.22 35.69
C GLU A 5 -26.94 2.99 34.97
N GLY A 6 -26.59 1.71 34.80
CA GLY A 6 -25.48 1.28 33.99
C GLY A 6 -25.76 1.55 32.52
N THR A 7 -25.06 2.53 31.94
CA THR A 7 -24.87 2.63 30.50
C THR A 7 -24.11 1.40 30.01
N ALA A 8 -24.84 0.38 29.59
CA ALA A 8 -24.31 -0.72 28.79
C ALA A 8 -23.86 -0.15 27.45
N VAL A 9 -22.58 0.22 27.35
CA VAL A 9 -21.93 0.54 26.07
C VAL A 9 -22.07 -0.70 25.20
N LEU A 10 -22.87 -0.57 24.13
CA LEU A 10 -22.92 -1.54 23.04
C LEU A 10 -21.48 -1.82 22.61
N ARG A 11 -20.98 -3.03 22.89
CA ARG A 11 -19.78 -3.54 22.22
C ARG A 11 -20.13 -3.64 20.74
N GLN A 12 -19.93 -2.56 19.98
CA GLN A 12 -19.92 -2.64 18.53
C GLN A 12 -18.88 -3.70 18.17
N ASN A 13 -19.31 -4.70 17.43
CA ASN A 13 -18.46 -5.70 16.79
C ASN A 13 -17.65 -4.97 15.71
N ARG A 14 -16.67 -4.17 16.12
CA ARG A 14 -15.83 -3.41 15.19
C ARG A 14 -14.98 -4.42 14.41
N PRO A 15 -15.04 -4.42 13.07
CA PRO A 15 -14.17 -5.28 12.28
C PRO A 15 -12.70 -4.96 12.60
N GLY A 16 -11.84 -5.99 12.61
CA GLY A 16 -10.40 -5.78 12.69
C GLY A 16 -9.90 -4.96 11.50
N ALA A 17 -8.75 -4.31 11.65
CA ALA A 17 -8.18 -3.42 10.63
C ALA A 17 -8.15 -4.05 9.23
N LYS A 18 -7.71 -5.31 9.11
CA LYS A 18 -7.74 -6.06 7.85
C LYS A 18 -9.13 -6.10 7.22
N GLN A 19 -10.14 -6.54 7.97
CA GLN A 19 -11.51 -6.65 7.46
C GLN A 19 -12.08 -5.28 7.08
N TYR A 20 -11.78 -4.25 7.86
CA TYR A 20 -12.22 -2.89 7.60
C TYR A 20 -11.63 -2.35 6.29
N ILE A 21 -10.32 -2.51 6.07
CA ILE A 21 -9.66 -2.14 4.81
C ILE A 21 -10.31 -2.85 3.62
N GLN A 22 -10.46 -4.18 3.71
CA GLN A 22 -11.05 -4.98 2.64
C GLN A 22 -12.51 -4.63 2.35
N GLN A 23 -13.28 -4.23 3.36
CA GLN A 23 -14.66 -3.76 3.18
C GLN A 23 -14.71 -2.44 2.43
N ASN A 24 -13.84 -1.47 2.75
CA ASN A 24 -13.80 -0.19 2.04
C ASN A 24 -13.35 -0.37 0.59
N ILE A 25 -12.32 -1.19 0.33
CA ILE A 25 -11.85 -1.47 -1.04
C ILE A 25 -12.94 -2.14 -1.88
N ARG A 26 -13.69 -3.09 -1.31
CA ARG A 26 -14.81 -3.75 -1.99
C ARG A 26 -16.01 -2.83 -2.21
N ALA A 27 -16.21 -1.86 -1.33
CA ALA A 27 -17.29 -0.91 -1.46
C ALA A 27 -17.00 0.08 -2.60
N ASP A 28 -15.78 0.63 -2.63
CA ASP A 28 -15.32 1.55 -3.68
C ASP A 28 -13.79 1.65 -3.63
N CYS A 29 -13.10 0.99 -4.58
CA CYS A 29 -11.63 1.02 -4.68
C CYS A 29 -11.08 2.39 -5.09
N SER A 30 -11.91 3.25 -5.69
CA SER A 30 -11.51 4.60 -6.12
C SER A 30 -11.58 5.63 -4.99
N ASN A 31 -12.29 5.33 -3.89
CA ASN A 31 -12.40 6.20 -2.73
C ASN A 31 -11.21 6.03 -1.78
N ILE A 32 -10.05 6.47 -2.24
CA ILE A 32 -8.77 6.31 -1.55
C ILE A 32 -8.79 6.97 -0.16
N ASP A 33 -9.38 8.16 -0.05
CA ASP A 33 -9.50 8.86 1.24
C ASP A 33 -10.24 8.01 2.26
N LYS A 34 -11.35 7.37 1.86
CA LYS A 34 -12.11 6.49 2.75
C LYS A 34 -11.35 5.21 3.10
N ILE A 35 -10.64 4.63 2.14
CA ILE A 35 -9.85 3.40 2.36
C ILE A 35 -8.72 3.63 3.36
N LEU A 36 -8.05 4.79 3.27
CA LEU A 36 -6.92 5.16 4.13
C LEU A 36 -7.35 5.85 5.44
N GLU A 37 -8.65 5.96 5.71
CA GLU A 37 -9.17 6.56 6.94
C GLU A 37 -9.34 5.51 8.04
N PRO A 38 -8.48 5.53 9.09
CA PRO A 38 -8.54 4.53 10.15
C PRO A 38 -9.82 4.67 10.99
N PRO A 39 -10.40 3.56 11.49
CA PRO A 39 -11.51 3.65 12.43
C PRO A 39 -11.05 4.31 13.75
N GLU A 40 -11.97 4.97 14.45
CA GLU A 40 -11.67 5.73 15.67
C GLU A 40 -10.92 4.90 16.72
N GLY A 41 -9.77 5.37 17.19
CA GLY A 41 -8.96 4.67 18.19
C GLY A 41 -8.17 3.47 17.65
N GLN A 42 -8.04 3.34 16.33
CA GLN A 42 -7.15 2.38 15.70
C GLN A 42 -5.68 2.73 15.96
N ASP A 43 -4.90 1.75 16.41
CA ASP A 43 -3.45 1.86 16.53
C ASP A 43 -2.80 2.03 15.16
N GLU A 44 -1.97 3.07 15.01
CA GLU A 44 -1.31 3.43 13.75
C GLU A 44 -0.32 2.33 13.29
N GLY A 45 0.40 1.72 14.23
CA GLY A 45 1.33 0.63 13.93
C GLY A 45 0.63 -0.58 13.31
N VAL A 46 -0.50 -0.99 13.89
CA VAL A 46 -1.40 -2.04 13.35
C VAL A 46 -1.98 -1.61 12.00
N TRP A 47 -2.40 -0.35 11.87
CA TRP A 47 -2.97 0.17 10.63
C TRP A 47 -1.98 0.11 9.47
N ASN A 48 -0.77 0.66 9.67
CA ASN A 48 0.30 0.66 8.69
C ASN A 48 0.73 -0.77 8.33
N TYR A 49 0.78 -1.64 9.33
CA TYR A 49 1.10 -3.05 9.15
C TYR A 49 0.05 -3.77 8.28
N GLU A 50 -1.25 -3.64 8.57
CA GLU A 50 -2.31 -4.31 7.80
C GLU A 50 -2.50 -3.71 6.41
N HIS A 51 -2.34 -2.40 6.23
CA HIS A 51 -2.32 -1.79 4.90
C HIS A 51 -1.17 -2.32 4.05
N LEU A 52 0.04 -2.42 4.60
CA LEU A 52 1.18 -2.94 3.85
C LEU A 52 0.96 -4.40 3.41
N ARG A 53 0.30 -5.21 4.25
CA ARG A 53 -0.11 -6.57 3.85
C ARG A 53 -1.15 -6.55 2.74
N GLN A 54 -2.13 -5.66 2.82
CA GLN A 54 -3.15 -5.51 1.78
C GLN A 54 -2.52 -5.10 0.45
N PHE A 55 -1.57 -4.15 0.46
CA PHE A 55 -0.81 -3.77 -0.73
C PHE A 55 -0.02 -4.93 -1.32
N CYS A 56 0.65 -5.75 -0.49
CA CYS A 56 1.34 -6.95 -1.00
C CYS A 56 0.38 -7.92 -1.68
N LEU A 57 -0.80 -8.13 -1.08
CA LEU A 57 -1.82 -9.04 -1.61
C LEU A 57 -2.36 -8.57 -2.98
N GLU A 58 -2.61 -7.28 -3.14
CA GLU A 58 -3.06 -6.73 -4.43
C GLU A 58 -1.92 -6.70 -5.44
N LEU A 59 -0.70 -6.34 -5.01
CA LEU A 59 0.48 -6.32 -5.86
C LEU A 59 0.82 -7.70 -6.45
N ASP A 60 0.48 -8.80 -5.78
CA ASP A 60 0.58 -10.15 -6.36
C ASP A 60 -0.20 -10.26 -7.68
N GLY A 61 -1.36 -9.58 -7.80
CA GLY A 61 -2.14 -9.53 -9.03
C GLY A 61 -1.42 -8.81 -10.17
N LEU A 62 -0.78 -7.67 -9.88
CA LEU A 62 0.06 -6.98 -10.87
C LEU A 62 1.27 -7.82 -11.25
N ALA A 63 1.91 -8.50 -10.29
CA ALA A 63 3.06 -9.36 -10.55
C ALA A 63 2.73 -10.53 -11.46
N VAL A 64 1.53 -11.14 -11.32
CA VAL A 64 1.06 -12.18 -12.24
C VAL A 64 0.90 -11.63 -13.67
N LYS A 65 0.32 -10.43 -13.84
CA LYS A 65 0.21 -9.79 -15.16
C LYS A 65 1.59 -9.45 -15.76
N LEU A 66 2.54 -9.00 -14.93
CA LEU A 66 3.91 -8.76 -15.38
C LEU A 66 4.61 -10.06 -15.78
N GLN A 67 4.34 -11.19 -15.12
CA GLN A 67 5.00 -12.46 -15.39
C GLN A 67 4.75 -12.99 -16.81
N SER A 68 3.61 -12.66 -17.43
CA SER A 68 3.31 -13.09 -18.81
C SER A 68 4.10 -12.31 -19.86
N GLU A 69 4.56 -11.10 -19.55
CA GLU A 69 5.11 -10.14 -20.53
C GLU A 69 6.57 -9.71 -20.22
N CYS A 70 7.00 -9.84 -18.98
CA CYS A 70 8.34 -9.45 -18.52
C CYS A 70 9.28 -10.67 -18.57
N HIS A 71 10.13 -10.71 -19.60
CA HIS A 71 11.10 -11.78 -19.80
C HIS A 71 12.53 -11.35 -19.42
N PRO A 72 13.37 -12.24 -18.87
CA PRO A 72 14.75 -11.92 -18.49
C PRO A 72 15.59 -11.36 -19.65
N ASP A 73 15.31 -11.79 -20.88
CA ASP A 73 16.09 -11.44 -22.07
C ASP A 73 15.79 -10.03 -22.62
N THR A 74 14.72 -9.37 -22.15
CA THR A 74 14.34 -8.03 -22.63
C THR A 74 14.94 -6.89 -21.81
N SER A 75 15.64 -7.18 -20.70
CA SER A 75 16.20 -6.17 -19.80
C SER A 75 17.73 -6.27 -19.63
N HIS A 76 18.43 -5.36 -20.31
CA HIS A 76 19.81 -4.85 -20.09
C HIS A 76 21.02 -5.81 -20.19
N LYS A 77 21.99 -5.36 -21.02
CA LYS A 77 23.28 -5.99 -21.36
C LYS A 77 24.35 -5.94 -20.24
N THR A 78 23.96 -5.75 -18.98
CA THR A 78 24.88 -5.62 -17.84
C THR A 78 24.76 -6.81 -16.89
N PRO A 79 25.75 -7.72 -16.81
CA PRO A 79 25.64 -9.03 -16.13
C PRO A 79 25.50 -9.04 -14.59
N LYS A 80 25.13 -7.94 -13.93
CA LYS A 80 25.17 -7.82 -12.45
C LYS A 80 23.84 -7.54 -11.75
N GLU A 81 22.74 -7.32 -12.47
CA GLU A 81 21.45 -7.05 -11.85
C GLU A 81 20.48 -8.22 -12.04
N CYS A 82 19.78 -8.59 -10.96
CA CYS A 82 18.72 -9.60 -10.99
C CYS A 82 17.61 -9.13 -11.96
N PRO A 83 17.14 -9.97 -12.89
CA PRO A 83 16.07 -9.60 -13.83
C PRO A 83 14.86 -9.00 -13.11
N ALA A 84 14.16 -8.05 -13.74
CA ALA A 84 13.08 -7.30 -13.09
C ALA A 84 11.94 -8.20 -12.56
N ILE A 85 11.61 -9.28 -13.28
CA ILE A 85 10.62 -10.26 -12.84
C ILE A 85 11.08 -11.04 -11.60
N ASP A 86 12.38 -11.38 -11.52
CA ASP A 86 12.96 -12.04 -10.35
C ASP A 86 13.05 -11.08 -9.17
N TYR A 87 13.35 -9.81 -9.41
CA TYR A 87 13.30 -8.76 -8.39
C TYR A 87 11.89 -8.62 -7.79
N THR A 88 10.87 -8.64 -8.64
CA THR A 88 9.45 -8.56 -8.23
C THR A 88 9.11 -9.73 -7.31
N ARG A 89 9.42 -10.97 -7.74
CA ARG A 89 9.20 -12.19 -6.95
C ARG A 89 9.92 -12.15 -5.61
N HIS A 90 11.23 -11.90 -5.60
CA HIS A 90 12.03 -11.82 -4.38
C HIS A 90 11.58 -10.70 -3.42
N THR A 91 10.97 -9.65 -3.95
CA THR A 91 10.43 -8.55 -3.15
C THR A 91 9.12 -8.92 -2.48
N LEU A 92 8.19 -9.55 -3.21
CA LEU A 92 6.93 -10.05 -2.65
C LEU A 92 7.18 -11.18 -1.64
N ASP A 93 8.03 -12.14 -1.96
CA ASP A 93 8.42 -13.22 -1.04
C ASP A 93 9.09 -12.67 0.22
N GLY A 94 10.01 -11.70 0.04
CA GLY A 94 10.67 -11.03 1.15
C GLY A 94 9.71 -10.26 2.05
N ALA A 95 8.73 -9.56 1.46
CA ALA A 95 7.70 -8.84 2.19
C ALA A 95 6.79 -9.82 2.96
N ALA A 96 6.34 -10.90 2.32
CA ALA A 96 5.53 -11.94 2.94
C ALA A 96 6.26 -12.60 4.12
N CYS A 97 7.53 -12.97 3.94
CA CYS A 97 8.36 -13.53 5.01
C CYS A 97 8.52 -12.55 6.18
N PHE A 98 8.81 -11.28 5.90
CA PHE A 98 8.95 -10.25 6.92
C PHE A 98 7.65 -10.00 7.69
N LEU A 99 6.54 -9.74 6.99
CA LEU A 99 5.25 -9.39 7.58
C LEU A 99 4.62 -10.56 8.33
N ASN A 100 4.93 -11.81 7.96
CA ASN A 100 4.44 -12.99 8.69
C ASN A 100 5.40 -13.52 9.75
N SER A 101 6.54 -12.86 9.97
CA SER A 101 7.52 -13.28 10.97
C SER A 101 7.05 -12.97 12.39
N SER A 102 6.84 -14.00 13.22
CA SER A 102 6.55 -13.86 14.66
C SER A 102 7.70 -13.20 15.45
N LYS A 103 8.92 -13.20 14.90
CA LYS A 103 10.08 -12.50 15.46
C LYS A 103 9.88 -10.97 15.44
N TYR A 104 9.36 -10.44 14.33
CA TYR A 104 9.14 -9.00 14.16
C TYR A 104 7.71 -8.60 14.54
N PHE A 105 6.73 -9.47 14.31
CA PHE A 105 5.32 -9.23 14.56
C PHE A 105 4.72 -10.34 15.44
N PRO A 106 5.09 -10.41 16.73
CA PRO A 106 4.61 -11.44 17.66
C PRO A 106 3.11 -11.31 17.98
N SER A 107 2.51 -10.15 17.69
CA SER A 107 1.08 -9.86 17.83
C SER A 107 0.57 -9.15 16.56
N ARG A 108 -0.71 -9.36 16.25
CA ARG A 108 -1.45 -8.69 15.17
C ARG A 108 -2.34 -7.56 15.68
N VAL A 109 -2.49 -7.44 16.99
CA VAL A 109 -3.34 -6.41 17.65
C VAL A 109 -2.53 -5.32 18.33
N SER A 110 -1.20 -5.48 18.38
CA SER A 110 -0.26 -4.48 18.89
C SER A 110 1.08 -4.69 18.18
N ILE A 111 1.56 -3.63 17.51
CA ILE A 111 2.82 -3.67 16.75
C ILE A 111 3.86 -2.84 17.51
N LYS A 112 5.06 -3.41 17.65
CA LYS A 112 6.19 -2.67 18.26
C LYS A 112 6.69 -1.60 17.32
N GLU A 113 7.04 -0.44 17.86
CA GLU A 113 7.60 0.68 17.11
C GLU A 113 8.85 0.29 16.27
N SER A 114 9.72 -0.55 16.84
CA SER A 114 10.91 -1.06 16.13
C SER A 114 10.60 -1.93 14.91
N SER A 115 9.38 -2.48 14.82
CA SER A 115 8.89 -3.21 13.66
C SER A 115 8.23 -2.26 12.65
N VAL A 116 7.52 -1.23 13.12
CA VAL A 116 6.97 -0.15 12.28
C VAL A 116 8.09 0.57 11.52
N ALA A 117 9.19 0.89 12.19
CA ALA A 117 10.37 1.54 11.60
C ALA A 117 10.99 0.78 10.40
N LYS A 118 10.68 -0.51 10.24
CA LYS A 118 11.16 -1.34 9.13
C LYS A 118 10.24 -1.33 7.92
N LEU A 119 8.97 -0.91 8.07
CA LEU A 119 7.97 -0.94 6.99
C LEU A 119 8.41 -0.08 5.80
N GLY A 120 9.03 1.08 6.04
CA GLY A 120 9.52 1.95 4.97
C GLY A 120 10.53 1.29 4.02
N SER A 121 11.34 0.36 4.53
CA SER A 121 12.28 -0.40 3.67
C SER A 121 11.57 -1.32 2.68
N VAL A 122 10.45 -1.92 3.11
CA VAL A 122 9.60 -2.75 2.26
C VAL A 122 8.83 -1.89 1.27
N CYS A 123 8.27 -0.76 1.73
CA CYS A 123 7.58 0.21 0.87
C CYS A 123 8.48 0.67 -0.28
N ARG A 124 9.75 1.03 -0.01
CA ARG A 124 10.70 1.42 -1.07
C ARG A 124 10.92 0.33 -2.11
N ARG A 125 10.97 -0.94 -1.71
CA ARG A 125 11.14 -2.05 -2.66
C ARG A 125 9.88 -2.30 -3.49
N ILE A 126 8.71 -2.23 -2.86
CA ILE A 126 7.41 -2.29 -3.55
C ILE A 126 7.28 -1.16 -4.57
N TYR A 127 7.66 0.07 -4.19
CA TYR A 127 7.62 1.22 -5.07
C TYR A 127 8.45 1.02 -6.35
N ARG A 128 9.60 0.33 -6.26
CA ARG A 128 10.41 0.00 -7.44
C ARG A 128 9.69 -0.92 -8.42
N ILE A 129 8.78 -1.78 -7.94
CA ILE A 129 7.94 -2.61 -8.81
C ILE A 129 6.94 -1.73 -9.56
N PHE A 130 6.25 -0.81 -8.87
CA PHE A 130 5.35 0.15 -9.54
C PHE A 130 6.09 0.99 -10.58
N SER A 131 7.26 1.52 -10.23
CA SER A 131 8.08 2.30 -11.15
C SER A 131 8.51 1.48 -12.37
N HIS A 132 8.90 0.21 -12.18
CA HIS A 132 9.21 -0.68 -13.29
C HIS A 132 7.99 -0.91 -14.19
N ALA A 133 6.84 -1.23 -13.60
CA ALA A 133 5.60 -1.41 -14.35
C ALA A 133 5.22 -0.16 -15.15
N TYR A 134 5.29 1.02 -14.54
CA TYR A 134 4.99 2.30 -15.18
C TYR A 134 5.90 2.58 -16.40
N PHE A 135 7.22 2.48 -16.24
CA PHE A 135 8.16 2.88 -17.29
C PHE A 135 8.39 1.84 -18.39
N TYR A 136 8.19 0.55 -18.10
CA TYR A 136 8.53 -0.54 -19.03
C TYR A 136 7.33 -1.39 -19.46
N HIS A 137 6.22 -1.33 -18.73
CA HIS A 137 5.01 -2.11 -18.98
C HIS A 137 3.75 -1.24 -18.86
N TRP A 138 3.76 -0.06 -19.49
CA TRP A 138 2.73 0.97 -19.36
C TRP A 138 1.31 0.42 -19.50
N GLN A 139 1.01 -0.37 -20.53
CA GLN A 139 -0.33 -0.91 -20.74
C GLN A 139 -0.81 -1.76 -19.55
N ILE A 140 0.07 -2.60 -19.01
CA ILE A 140 -0.25 -3.45 -17.85
C ILE A 140 -0.47 -2.58 -16.62
N PHE A 141 0.39 -1.58 -16.41
CA PHE A 141 0.27 -0.64 -15.30
C PHE A 141 -1.05 0.14 -15.38
N ASP A 142 -1.34 0.75 -16.53
CA ASP A 142 -2.51 1.59 -16.77
C ASP A 142 -3.81 0.78 -16.65
N ASP A 143 -3.90 -0.39 -17.30
CA ASP A 143 -5.07 -1.27 -17.18
C ASP A 143 -5.31 -1.70 -15.73
N TYR A 144 -4.24 -2.07 -15.01
CA TYR A 144 -4.36 -2.49 -13.62
C TYR A 144 -4.73 -1.33 -12.68
N GLU A 145 -4.17 -0.15 -12.92
CA GLU A 145 -4.41 1.03 -12.10
C GLU A 145 -5.82 1.59 -12.29
N ASN A 146 -6.35 1.57 -13.53
CA ASN A 146 -7.72 1.97 -13.82
C ASN A 146 -8.77 1.04 -13.20
N GLU A 147 -8.39 -0.21 -12.91
CA GLU A 147 -9.27 -1.19 -12.25
C GLU A 147 -9.17 -1.14 -10.72
N ILE A 148 -7.94 -1.03 -10.18
CA ILE A 148 -7.65 -1.31 -8.76
C ILE A 148 -7.23 -0.05 -7.98
N PHE A 149 -6.73 1.00 -8.63
CA PHE A 149 -6.19 2.22 -8.00
C PHE A 149 -5.03 1.95 -7.03
N LEU A 150 -4.31 0.85 -7.22
CA LEU A 150 -3.34 0.31 -6.27
C LEU A 150 -2.16 1.26 -6.05
N TYR A 151 -1.59 1.80 -7.12
CA TYR A 151 -0.45 2.71 -7.07
C TYR A 151 -0.83 4.03 -6.40
N HIS A 152 -2.02 4.57 -6.69
CA HIS A 152 -2.51 5.79 -6.03
C HIS A 152 -2.74 5.58 -4.53
N GLN A 153 -3.42 4.50 -4.17
CA GLN A 153 -3.63 4.14 -2.76
C GLN A 153 -2.28 3.98 -2.04
N PHE A 154 -1.33 3.27 -2.64
CA PHE A 154 0.00 3.05 -2.06
C PHE A 154 0.77 4.35 -1.89
N THR A 155 0.79 5.22 -2.91
CA THR A 155 1.54 6.47 -2.88
C THR A 155 0.99 7.43 -1.83
N LYS A 156 -0.35 7.57 -1.77
CA LYS A 156 -0.99 8.38 -0.73
C LYS A 156 -0.74 7.83 0.67
N PHE A 157 -0.77 6.51 0.83
CA PHE A 157 -0.44 5.85 2.09
C PHE A 157 0.99 6.12 2.56
N VAL A 158 2.00 5.90 1.72
CA VAL A 158 3.40 6.09 2.13
C VAL A 158 3.73 7.54 2.44
N MET A 159 3.04 8.49 1.81
CA MET A 159 3.14 9.91 2.10
C MET A 159 2.42 10.28 3.41
N LYS A 160 1.16 9.84 3.59
CA LYS A 160 0.34 10.09 4.80
C LYS A 160 1.05 9.64 6.08
N TYR A 161 1.75 8.50 6.02
CA TYR A 161 2.43 7.90 7.18
C TYR A 161 3.96 8.05 7.15
N ASN A 162 4.49 8.93 6.30
CA ASN A 162 5.93 9.23 6.20
C ASN A 162 6.84 7.99 6.09
N LEU A 163 6.38 6.98 5.35
CA LEU A 163 7.11 5.72 5.12
C LEU A 163 8.16 5.87 4.01
N MET A 164 8.00 6.89 3.16
CA MET A 164 8.91 7.27 2.09
C MET A 164 8.94 8.80 1.94
N SER A 165 10.09 9.38 1.61
CA SER A 165 10.19 10.80 1.22
C SER A 165 9.71 10.99 -0.22
N LYS A 166 9.09 12.15 -0.50
CA LYS A 166 8.66 12.60 -1.83
C LYS A 166 9.79 12.53 -2.87
N ASP A 167 11.03 12.81 -2.47
CA ASP A 167 12.19 12.78 -3.37
C ASP A 167 12.49 11.37 -3.94
N ASN A 168 11.95 10.32 -3.33
CA ASN A 168 12.07 8.96 -3.84
C ASN A 168 10.98 8.61 -4.87
N LEU A 169 9.99 9.47 -5.05
CA LEU A 169 8.83 9.23 -5.90
C LEU A 169 9.06 9.83 -7.29
N ILE A 170 9.56 9.01 -8.21
CA ILE A 170 9.82 9.40 -9.61
C ILE A 170 8.65 9.19 -10.58
N VAL A 171 7.60 8.49 -10.15
CA VAL A 171 6.39 8.26 -10.95
C VAL A 171 5.41 9.40 -10.63
N PRO A 172 4.76 10.02 -11.62
CA PRO A 172 3.84 11.13 -11.38
C PRO A 172 2.69 10.76 -10.44
N ILE A 173 2.40 11.63 -9.48
CA ILE A 173 1.27 11.51 -8.56
C ILE A 173 0.09 12.28 -9.19
N LEU A 174 -1.03 11.63 -9.52
CA LEU A 174 -2.13 12.30 -10.22
C LEU A 174 -2.81 13.42 -9.42
N GLU A 175 -2.59 13.53 -8.11
CA GLU A 175 -3.14 14.62 -7.27
C GLU A 175 -2.64 16.02 -7.71
N GLU A 176 -1.49 16.13 -8.39
CA GLU A 176 -0.96 17.43 -8.86
C GLU A 176 -1.64 17.94 -10.15
N VAL A 177 -2.42 17.11 -10.84
CA VAL A 177 -3.11 17.50 -12.10
C VAL A 177 -4.41 18.27 -11.83
N GLN A 178 -5.03 18.09 -10.66
CA GLN A 178 -6.28 18.78 -10.32
C GLN A 178 -6.08 20.13 -9.62
N ASN A 179 -4.91 20.39 -9.04
CA ASN A 179 -4.62 21.64 -8.32
C ASN A 179 -3.85 22.68 -9.14
N SER A 180 -3.59 22.41 -10.43
CA SER A 180 -2.91 23.31 -11.38
C SER A 180 -3.85 23.94 -12.43
N GLY A 181 -5.17 23.77 -12.30
CA GLY A 181 -6.17 24.24 -13.28
C GLY A 181 -7.19 25.29 -12.78
N SER A 182 -7.11 25.76 -11.53
CA SER A 182 -8.11 26.67 -10.96
C SER A 182 -7.50 28.00 -10.47
N GLY A 183 -6.68 28.62 -11.30
CA GLY A 183 -5.93 29.83 -10.94
C GLY A 183 -5.66 30.81 -12.08
N GLU A 184 -6.58 30.98 -13.03
CA GLU A 184 -6.62 32.19 -13.87
C GLU A 184 -8.06 32.70 -13.98
N SER A 185 -8.42 33.55 -13.02
CA SER A 185 -9.42 34.60 -13.20
C SER A 185 -9.03 35.76 -12.29
N GLU A 186 -9.04 36.95 -12.89
CA GLU A 186 -8.95 38.28 -12.27
C GLU A 186 -7.53 38.84 -11.97
N ALA A 187 -6.97 39.53 -12.97
CA ALA A 187 -6.60 40.94 -12.87
C ALA A 187 -6.48 41.58 -14.26
#